data_AF-A0A6I3HB02-F1
#
_entry.id   AF-A0A6I3HB02-F1
#
_cell.length_a   1.000
_cell.length_b   1.000
_cell.length_c   1.000
_cell.angle_alpha   90.00
_cell.angle_beta   90.00
_cell.angle_gamma   90.00
#
_symmetry.space_group_name_H-M   'P 1'
#
loop_
_entity.id
_entity.type
_entity.pdbx_description
1 polymer ?
#
loop_
_entity_poly.entity_id
_entity_poly.type
_entity_poly.pdbx_seq_one_letter_code
_entity_poly.pdbx_strand_id
1 'polypeptide(L)'
;MSRNLYDLIGLAAGICFILALKGLSSPKSARRGNLIGAVGATVATVIVFFYANEGKALNNQTLILAAIAFGTLVGVPAARKVQMTQMPQLVALFNGVGGGAAALVAIVEYLKLGDTASTAVVIATVFTVIVGCVSFSGSIITFLKLQEIMTTRPVIFPLGRQIIALTLIGVLVSGGWVISSGGTTPLLVNGLLSLLFGVLFVLPVGGADVPIVISLLNAFTGLTVAASGYVLQTTLLIVAGTLVGASGTILTRLMAEAMGRSLFGTLFGAFTAKAQASVGEADARPVKSGSPDDVAILLNYAQRVVIVPGFGLAVAQAQHTVRELADLLASKGVEVAYGIHPVAGRMPGHMNVLLAEANVPYEQLVEMEEINPTFPQTDVVLVVGANDVVNPAAKTTPGCPIYGMPILDVALAGNVIFLKRSMRPGFAGIENELLYEAKTTLLFGDAKDSLTKVVSALKAL
;
A
#
# COMPACT_ATOMS: atom_id res chain seq x y z
N MET A 1 36.87 8.41 -13.93
CA MET A 1 37.06 7.18 -13.12
C MET A 1 37.14 5.97 -14.04
N SER A 2 37.93 4.93 -13.71
CA SER A 2 37.97 3.69 -14.50
C SER A 2 36.65 2.90 -14.35
N ARG A 3 36.29 2.11 -15.36
CA ARG A 3 35.07 1.28 -15.34
C ARG A 3 35.06 0.30 -14.15
N ASN A 4 36.20 -0.33 -13.86
CA ASN A 4 36.32 -1.25 -12.73
C ASN A 4 36.02 -0.57 -11.38
N LEU A 5 36.50 0.66 -11.17
CA LEU A 5 36.24 1.38 -9.93
C LEU A 5 34.77 1.81 -9.85
N TYR A 6 34.17 2.22 -10.97
CA TYR A 6 32.73 2.50 -11.05
C TYR A 6 31.89 1.27 -10.68
N ASP A 7 32.20 0.11 -11.27
CA ASP A 7 31.47 -1.13 -11.06
C ASP A 7 31.63 -1.65 -9.62
N LEU A 8 32.82 -1.53 -9.01
CA LEU A 8 33.05 -1.89 -7.61
C LEU A 8 32.27 -1.00 -6.64
N ILE A 9 32.22 0.31 -6.88
CA ILE A 9 31.42 1.21 -6.04
C ILE A 9 29.92 0.95 -6.26
N GLY A 10 29.50 0.67 -7.49
CA GLY A 10 28.14 0.22 -7.81
C GLY A 10 27.77 -1.06 -7.06
N LEU A 11 28.67 -2.05 -7.00
CA LEU A 11 28.47 -3.27 -6.23
C LEU A 11 28.32 -2.98 -4.72
N ALA A 12 29.17 -2.10 -4.18
CA ALA A 12 29.06 -1.67 -2.78
C ALA A 12 27.72 -0.99 -2.48
N ALA A 13 27.22 -0.14 -3.39
CA ALA A 13 25.89 0.46 -3.28
C ALA A 13 24.78 -0.61 -3.36
N GLY A 14 24.91 -1.62 -4.22
CA GLY A 14 24.02 -2.77 -4.28
C GLY A 14 23.96 -3.55 -2.96
N ILE A 15 25.12 -3.78 -2.32
CA ILE A 15 25.19 -4.39 -0.98
C ILE A 15 24.46 -3.52 0.06
N CYS A 16 24.62 -2.20 -0.01
CA CYS A 16 23.89 -1.28 0.88
C CYS A 16 22.37 -1.43 0.73
N PHE A 17 21.85 -1.61 -0.49
CA PHE A 17 20.40 -1.85 -0.69
C PHE A 17 19.92 -3.18 -0.09
N ILE A 18 20.71 -4.24 -0.19
CA ILE A 18 20.40 -5.53 0.46
C ILE A 18 20.37 -5.37 1.98
N LEU A 19 21.39 -4.71 2.55
CA LEU A 19 21.46 -4.44 3.98
C LEU A 19 20.35 -3.49 4.45
N ALA A 20 19.90 -2.57 3.61
CA ALA A 20 18.79 -1.69 3.90
C ALA A 20 17.49 -2.49 4.07
N LEU A 21 17.15 -3.36 3.12
CA LEU A 21 15.96 -4.23 3.25
C LEU A 21 16.05 -5.15 4.46
N LYS A 22 17.21 -5.77 4.70
CA LYS A 22 17.42 -6.60 5.89
C LYS A 22 17.27 -5.80 7.18
N GLY A 23 17.71 -4.55 7.18
CA GLY A 23 17.52 -3.64 8.31
C GLY A 23 16.05 -3.27 8.54
N LEU A 24 15.26 -3.16 7.46
CA LEU A 24 13.83 -2.84 7.53
C LEU A 24 12.94 -3.99 8.03
N SER A 25 13.45 -5.23 8.11
CA SER A 25 12.67 -6.37 8.58
C SER A 25 12.48 -6.43 10.10
N SER A 26 13.13 -5.56 10.87
CA SER A 26 12.87 -5.44 12.31
C SER A 26 12.79 -3.98 12.76
N PRO A 27 11.87 -3.63 13.69
CA PRO A 27 11.76 -2.27 14.21
C PRO A 27 13.08 -1.73 14.79
N LYS A 28 13.84 -2.58 15.50
CA LYS A 28 15.11 -2.22 16.14
C LYS A 28 16.18 -1.78 15.13
N SER A 29 16.23 -2.42 13.95
CA SER A 29 17.21 -2.11 12.91
C SER A 29 16.69 -1.17 11.81
N ALA A 30 15.38 -0.87 11.78
CA ALA A 30 14.73 -0.15 10.68
C ALA A 30 15.38 1.20 10.36
N ARG A 31 15.68 2.01 11.39
CA ARG A 31 16.32 3.32 11.21
C ARG A 31 17.71 3.20 10.59
N ARG A 32 18.51 2.23 11.06
CA ARG A 32 19.85 1.98 10.53
C ARG A 32 19.78 1.44 9.10
N GLY A 33 18.85 0.54 8.82
CA GLY A 33 18.59 0.02 7.47
C GLY A 33 18.27 1.14 6.48
N ASN A 34 17.33 2.01 6.84
CA ASN A 34 16.97 3.16 6.01
C ASN A 34 18.17 4.09 5.73
N LEU A 35 18.99 4.38 6.75
CA LEU A 35 20.18 5.21 6.58
C LEU A 35 21.21 4.57 5.64
N ILE A 36 21.45 3.27 5.77
CA ILE A 36 22.36 2.53 4.87
C ILE A 36 21.86 2.60 3.42
N GLY A 37 20.55 2.43 3.21
CA GLY A 37 19.93 2.55 1.90
C GLY A 37 20.09 3.96 1.31
N ALA A 38 19.85 5.00 2.11
CA ALA A 38 20.01 6.40 1.70
C ALA A 38 21.46 6.73 1.31
N VAL A 39 22.45 6.25 2.08
CA VAL A 39 23.87 6.40 1.76
C VAL A 39 24.20 5.68 0.45
N GLY A 40 23.74 4.42 0.29
CA GLY A 40 23.93 3.65 -0.93
C GLY A 40 23.37 4.35 -2.17
N ALA A 41 22.14 4.88 -2.08
CA ALA A 41 21.51 5.63 -3.16
C ALA A 41 22.27 6.92 -3.49
N THR A 42 22.69 7.67 -2.47
CA THR A 42 23.46 8.91 -2.65
C THR A 42 24.80 8.63 -3.35
N VAL A 43 25.53 7.61 -2.90
CA VAL A 43 26.79 7.18 -3.52
C VAL A 43 26.55 6.78 -4.98
N ALA A 44 25.55 5.93 -5.24
CA ALA A 44 25.16 5.50 -6.57
C ALA A 44 24.84 6.67 -7.52
N THR A 45 24.17 7.73 -7.04
CA THR A 45 23.88 8.91 -7.86
C THR A 45 25.13 9.76 -8.10
N VAL A 46 25.94 9.99 -7.07
CA VAL A 46 27.12 10.87 -7.17
C VAL A 46 28.21 10.28 -8.05
N ILE A 47 28.44 8.96 -7.99
CA ILE A 47 29.54 8.31 -8.73
C ILE A 47 29.37 8.39 -10.25
N VAL A 48 28.14 8.54 -10.74
CA VAL A 48 27.85 8.69 -12.17
C VAL A 48 28.54 9.93 -12.73
N PHE A 49 28.57 11.04 -11.98
CA PHE A 49 29.24 12.28 -12.40
C PHE A 49 30.75 12.12 -12.64
N PHE A 50 31.37 11.13 -12.00
CA PHE A 50 32.80 10.84 -12.11
C PHE A 50 33.11 9.71 -13.11
N TYR A 51 32.09 9.07 -13.68
CA TYR A 51 32.25 8.11 -14.77
C TYR A 51 32.68 8.84 -16.05
N ALA A 52 33.81 8.43 -16.62
CA ALA A 52 34.32 9.00 -17.86
C ALA A 52 34.04 8.01 -18.99
N ASN A 53 33.12 8.37 -19.89
CA ASN A 53 32.87 7.56 -21.08
C ASN A 53 33.92 7.92 -22.13
N GLU A 54 34.85 6.99 -22.42
CA GLU A 54 35.93 7.21 -23.41
C GLU A 54 36.78 8.46 -23.14
N GLY A 55 36.99 8.80 -21.86
CA GLY A 55 37.78 9.96 -21.45
C GLY A 55 37.07 11.32 -21.56
N LYS A 56 35.81 11.36 -22.01
CA LYS A 56 34.98 12.57 -22.02
C LYS A 56 34.18 12.70 -20.73
N ALA A 57 34.12 13.92 -20.20
CA ALA A 57 33.24 14.25 -19.09
C ALA A 57 31.78 14.13 -19.51
N LEU A 58 30.88 13.94 -18.54
CA LEU A 58 29.45 14.00 -18.77
C LEU A 58 29.05 15.33 -19.40
N ASN A 59 28.32 15.27 -20.52
CA ASN A 59 27.73 16.44 -21.14
C ASN A 59 26.52 16.92 -20.33
N ASN A 60 26.13 18.19 -20.52
CA ASN A 60 24.90 18.76 -19.96
C ASN A 60 24.81 18.74 -18.42
N GLN A 61 25.95 18.82 -17.72
CA GLN A 61 25.99 18.75 -16.25
C GLN A 61 25.06 19.77 -15.58
N THR A 62 25.01 20.99 -16.11
CA THR A 62 24.10 22.05 -15.61
C THR A 62 22.63 21.64 -15.70
N LEU A 63 22.21 21.01 -16.81
CA LEU A 63 20.83 20.53 -16.98
C LEU A 63 20.52 19.35 -16.05
N ILE A 64 21.47 18.43 -15.87
CA ILE A 64 21.33 17.29 -14.96
C ILE A 64 21.17 17.79 -13.52
N LEU A 65 22.04 18.70 -13.07
CA LEU A 65 21.98 19.28 -11.74
C LEU A 65 20.70 20.11 -11.54
N ALA A 66 20.25 20.86 -12.54
CA ALA A 66 18.99 21.59 -12.49
C ALA A 66 17.78 20.66 -12.36
N ALA A 67 17.76 19.54 -13.09
CA ALA A 67 16.71 18.54 -12.99
C ALA A 67 16.68 17.84 -11.61
N ILE A 68 17.85 17.48 -11.07
CA ILE A 68 17.97 16.93 -9.71
C ILE A 68 17.51 17.96 -8.67
N ALA A 69 17.92 19.22 -8.81
CA ALA A 69 17.52 20.30 -7.92
C ALA A 69 16.01 20.51 -7.95
N PHE A 70 15.39 20.55 -9.14
CA PHE A 70 13.94 20.66 -9.30
C PHE A 70 13.20 19.47 -8.67
N GLY A 71 13.63 18.24 -8.96
CA GLY A 71 13.05 17.04 -8.36
C GLY A 71 13.14 17.03 -6.84
N THR A 72 14.27 17.48 -6.29
CA THR A 72 14.47 17.59 -4.84
C THR A 72 13.61 18.70 -4.23
N LEU A 73 13.50 19.85 -4.90
CA LEU A 73 12.68 21.00 -4.47
C LEU A 73 11.19 20.66 -4.43
N VAL A 74 10.71 19.81 -5.33
CA VAL A 74 9.30 19.37 -5.34
C VAL A 74 9.10 18.18 -4.38
N GLY A 75 9.98 17.18 -4.44
CA GLY A 75 9.83 15.92 -3.72
C GLY A 75 10.00 16.04 -2.21
N VAL A 76 11.02 16.77 -1.73
CA VAL A 76 11.31 16.86 -0.29
C VAL A 76 10.20 17.59 0.48
N PRO A 77 9.71 18.76 0.04
CA PRO A 77 8.61 19.43 0.73
C PRO A 77 7.32 18.62 0.68
N ALA A 78 7.01 17.96 -0.45
CA ALA A 78 5.85 17.09 -0.56
C ALA A 78 5.93 15.94 0.45
N ALA A 79 7.06 15.24 0.53
CA ALA A 79 7.25 14.14 1.47
C ALA A 79 7.21 14.57 2.95
N ARG A 80 7.61 15.81 3.27
CA ARG A 80 7.59 16.33 4.65
C ARG A 80 6.23 16.87 5.11
N LYS A 81 5.36 17.29 4.18
CA LYS A 81 4.07 17.91 4.51
C LYS A 81 2.88 16.95 4.47
N VAL A 82 3.04 15.78 3.85
CA VAL A 82 1.98 14.77 3.75
C VAL A 82 1.68 14.17 5.11
N GLN A 83 0.39 14.06 5.45
CA GLN A 83 -0.07 13.42 6.68
C GLN A 83 0.13 11.90 6.62
N MET A 84 0.34 11.24 7.76
CA MET A 84 0.56 9.78 7.81
C MET A 84 -0.63 8.97 7.25
N THR A 85 -1.84 9.51 7.33
CA THR A 85 -3.06 8.94 6.73
C THR A 85 -3.06 8.94 5.20
N GLN A 86 -2.30 9.85 4.59
CA GLN A 86 -2.18 10.09 3.16
C GLN A 86 -0.94 9.42 2.54
N MET A 87 -0.14 8.70 3.34
CA MET A 87 1.04 7.97 2.84
C MET A 87 0.77 7.03 1.66
N PRO A 88 -0.37 6.28 1.59
CA PRO A 88 -0.62 5.38 0.46
C PRO A 88 -0.58 6.07 -0.90
N GLN A 89 -1.16 7.28 -1.02
CA GLN A 89 -1.20 7.98 -2.30
C GLN A 89 0.15 8.58 -2.68
N LEU A 90 0.95 9.00 -1.70
CA LEU A 90 2.32 9.47 -1.95
C LEU A 90 3.20 8.34 -2.49
N VAL A 91 3.10 7.14 -1.89
CA VAL A 91 3.82 5.93 -2.34
C VAL A 91 3.41 5.57 -3.77
N ALA A 92 2.11 5.59 -4.08
CA ALA A 92 1.63 5.35 -5.44
C ALA A 92 2.26 6.35 -6.43
N LEU A 93 2.20 7.65 -6.13
CA LEU A 93 2.73 8.68 -7.03
C LEU A 93 4.25 8.53 -7.27
N PHE A 94 5.03 8.35 -6.21
CA PHE A 94 6.48 8.19 -6.32
C PHE A 94 6.88 6.93 -7.07
N ASN A 95 6.16 5.83 -6.85
CA ASN A 95 6.35 4.61 -7.64
C ASN A 95 6.10 4.85 -9.13
N GLY A 96 4.99 5.53 -9.46
CA GLY A 96 4.63 5.86 -10.83
C GLY A 96 5.74 6.65 -11.53
N VAL A 97 6.24 7.72 -10.90
CA VAL A 97 7.33 8.55 -11.45
C VAL A 97 8.60 7.73 -11.70
N GLY A 98 8.93 6.77 -10.82
CA GLY A 98 10.05 5.84 -11.03
C GLY A 98 9.88 4.98 -12.28
N GLY A 99 8.71 4.38 -12.49
CA GLY A 99 8.40 3.58 -13.68
C GLY A 99 8.43 4.42 -14.97
N GLY A 100 7.88 5.63 -14.92
CA GLY A 100 7.91 6.58 -16.04
C GLY A 100 9.33 7.02 -16.41
N ALA A 101 10.18 7.30 -15.42
CA ALA A 101 11.58 7.65 -15.63
C ALA A 101 12.34 6.51 -16.33
N ALA A 102 12.15 5.26 -15.88
CA ALA A 102 12.78 4.10 -16.50
C ALA A 102 12.32 3.88 -17.96
N ALA A 103 11.03 4.07 -18.25
CA ALA A 103 10.50 4.02 -19.62
C ALA A 103 11.12 5.11 -20.51
N LEU A 104 11.21 6.36 -20.02
CA LEU A 104 11.84 7.46 -20.76
C LEU A 104 13.32 7.19 -21.04
N VAL A 105 14.06 6.68 -20.06
CA VAL A 105 15.48 6.33 -20.21
C VAL A 105 15.65 5.23 -21.27
N ALA A 106 14.79 4.20 -21.26
CA ALA A 106 14.82 3.15 -22.28
C ALA A 106 14.51 3.67 -23.69
N ILE A 107 13.53 4.57 -23.83
CA ILE A 107 13.22 5.21 -25.11
C ILE A 107 14.43 5.99 -25.62
N VAL A 108 15.04 6.83 -24.78
CA VAL A 108 16.20 7.64 -25.17
C VAL A 108 17.39 6.76 -25.56
N GLU A 109 17.70 5.71 -24.79
CA GLU A 109 18.84 4.84 -25.10
C GLU A 109 18.60 4.04 -26.38
N TYR A 110 17.39 3.55 -26.61
CA TYR A 110 17.03 2.88 -27.87
C TYR A 110 17.19 3.81 -29.08
N LEU A 111 16.73 5.06 -28.98
CA LEU A 111 16.89 6.04 -30.06
C LEU A 111 18.35 6.38 -30.33
N LYS A 112 19.19 6.37 -29.30
CA LYS A 112 20.63 6.58 -29.40
C LYS A 112 21.35 5.39 -30.05
N LEU A 113 20.97 4.16 -29.69
CA LEU A 113 21.55 2.94 -30.27
C LEU A 113 21.14 2.77 -31.73
N GLY A 114 19.90 3.12 -32.09
CA GLY A 114 19.38 2.98 -33.45
C GLY A 114 19.59 1.56 -33.99
N ASP A 115 20.09 1.45 -35.22
CA ASP A 115 20.33 0.17 -35.90
C ASP A 115 21.43 -0.69 -35.26
N THR A 116 22.19 -0.16 -34.30
CA THR A 116 23.23 -0.91 -33.57
C THR A 116 22.70 -1.68 -32.36
N ALA A 117 21.42 -1.49 -32.01
CA ALA A 117 20.81 -2.18 -30.89
C ALA A 117 20.71 -3.70 -31.16
N SER A 118 21.28 -4.52 -30.27
CA SER A 118 21.09 -5.96 -30.34
C SER A 118 19.64 -6.34 -30.05
N THR A 119 19.15 -7.44 -30.61
CA THR A 119 17.79 -7.93 -30.38
C THR A 119 17.47 -8.09 -28.90
N ALA A 120 18.45 -8.51 -28.08
CA ALA A 120 18.30 -8.63 -26.64
C ALA A 120 18.05 -7.27 -25.96
N VAL A 121 18.77 -6.22 -26.38
CA VAL A 121 18.57 -4.85 -25.87
C VAL A 121 17.22 -4.29 -26.33
N VAL A 122 16.79 -4.59 -27.56
CA VAL A 122 15.47 -4.18 -28.06
C VAL A 122 14.35 -4.85 -27.26
N ILE A 123 14.45 -6.16 -26.98
CA ILE A 123 13.49 -6.88 -26.14
C ILE A 123 13.44 -6.28 -24.72
N ALA A 124 14.61 -6.03 -24.11
CA ALA A 124 14.68 -5.40 -22.79
C ALA A 124 14.08 -3.99 -22.79
N THR A 125 14.31 -3.22 -23.86
CA THR A 125 13.72 -1.88 -24.05
C THR A 125 12.21 -1.97 -24.14
N VAL A 126 11.66 -2.84 -25.00
CA VAL A 126 10.22 -3.01 -25.17
C VAL A 126 9.56 -3.41 -23.87
N PHE A 127 10.14 -4.36 -23.13
CA PHE A 127 9.66 -4.73 -21.80
C PHE A 127 9.67 -3.52 -20.84
N THR A 128 10.78 -2.78 -20.80
CA THR A 128 10.94 -1.60 -19.93
C THR A 128 9.91 -0.52 -20.25
N VAL A 129 9.67 -0.23 -21.53
CA VAL A 129 8.68 0.78 -21.95
C VAL A 129 7.27 0.33 -21.60
N ILE A 130 6.92 -0.93 -21.88
CA ILE A 130 5.58 -1.45 -21.57
C ILE A 130 5.32 -1.37 -20.06
N VAL A 131 6.17 -2.01 -19.26
CA VAL A 131 5.95 -2.14 -17.82
C VAL A 131 6.11 -0.80 -17.11
N GLY A 132 7.04 0.05 -17.55
CA GLY A 132 7.25 1.39 -17.00
C GLY A 132 6.08 2.34 -17.29
N CYS A 133 5.57 2.37 -18.52
CA CYS A 133 4.39 3.18 -18.88
C CYS A 133 3.13 2.70 -18.14
N VAL A 134 2.92 1.39 -18.06
CA VAL A 134 1.80 0.80 -17.30
C VAL A 134 1.89 1.17 -15.82
N SER A 135 3.10 1.10 -15.24
CA SER A 135 3.34 1.46 -13.84
C SER A 135 3.09 2.94 -13.59
N PHE A 136 3.54 3.82 -14.50
CA PHE A 136 3.33 5.26 -14.41
C PHE A 136 1.85 5.63 -14.45
N SER A 137 1.13 5.25 -15.51
CA SER A 137 -0.27 5.64 -15.67
C SER A 137 -1.19 4.93 -14.68
N GLY A 138 -0.95 3.65 -14.38
CA GLY A 138 -1.67 2.93 -13.34
C GLY A 138 -1.51 3.56 -11.97
N SER A 139 -0.29 3.99 -11.61
CA SER A 139 -0.02 4.65 -10.33
C SER A 139 -0.71 6.02 -10.23
N ILE A 140 -0.85 6.75 -11.34
CA ILE A 140 -1.62 8.00 -11.39
C ILE A 140 -3.10 7.72 -11.09
N ILE A 141 -3.71 6.71 -11.72
CA ILE A 141 -5.12 6.35 -11.42
C ILE A 141 -5.27 5.92 -9.96
N THR A 142 -4.33 5.14 -9.44
CA THR A 142 -4.32 4.76 -8.03
C THR A 142 -4.23 5.98 -7.10
N PHE A 143 -3.36 6.94 -7.40
CA PHE A 143 -3.27 8.20 -6.66
C PHE A 143 -4.60 8.97 -6.69
N LEU A 144 -5.21 9.13 -7.87
CA LEU A 144 -6.48 9.85 -8.02
C LEU A 144 -7.63 9.20 -7.24
N LYS A 145 -7.68 7.86 -7.19
CA LYS A 145 -8.65 7.12 -6.38
C LYS A 145 -8.42 7.32 -4.88
N LEU A 146 -7.18 7.26 -4.41
CA LEU A 146 -6.86 7.42 -2.98
C LEU A 146 -7.06 8.84 -2.47
N GLN A 147 -6.79 9.83 -3.33
CA GLN A 147 -7.08 11.24 -3.08
C GLN A 147 -8.57 11.58 -3.18
N GLU A 148 -9.42 10.62 -3.57
CA GLU A 148 -10.85 10.80 -3.75
C GLU A 148 -11.21 11.91 -4.78
N ILE A 149 -10.24 12.28 -5.63
CA ILE A 149 -10.44 13.11 -6.83
C ILE A 149 -11.22 12.30 -7.88
N MET A 150 -11.01 10.98 -7.87
CA MET A 150 -11.77 10.00 -8.63
C MET A 150 -12.55 9.09 -7.68
N THR A 151 -13.66 8.51 -8.15
CA THR A 151 -14.42 7.51 -7.39
C THR A 151 -13.55 6.34 -6.95
N THR A 152 -13.68 5.95 -5.68
CA THR A 152 -13.02 4.78 -5.11
C THR A 152 -13.69 3.47 -5.53
N ARG A 153 -14.90 3.51 -6.09
CA ARG A 153 -15.60 2.32 -6.57
C ARG A 153 -14.98 1.81 -7.88
N PRO A 154 -15.05 0.50 -8.16
CA PRO A 154 -14.71 -0.05 -9.48
C PRO A 154 -15.40 0.74 -10.60
N VAL A 155 -14.61 1.24 -11.56
CA VAL A 155 -15.15 1.89 -12.77
C VAL A 155 -15.20 0.86 -13.88
N ILE A 156 -16.41 0.43 -14.20
CA ILE A 156 -16.69 -0.59 -15.23
C ILE A 156 -17.52 0.09 -16.32
N PHE A 157 -17.20 -0.19 -17.57
CA PHE A 157 -17.91 0.33 -18.74
C PHE A 157 -18.34 -0.81 -19.67
N PRO A 158 -19.35 -0.60 -20.53
CA PRO A 158 -19.79 -1.60 -21.50
C PRO A 158 -18.61 -2.10 -22.36
N LEU A 159 -18.51 -3.43 -22.53
CA LEU A 159 -17.40 -4.09 -23.22
C LEU A 159 -16.00 -3.87 -22.59
N GLY A 160 -15.92 -3.39 -21.34
CA GLY A 160 -14.65 -3.03 -20.71
C GLY A 160 -13.61 -4.15 -20.67
N ARG A 161 -14.02 -5.39 -20.40
CA ARG A 161 -13.12 -6.56 -20.44
C ARG A 161 -12.52 -6.77 -21.83
N GLN A 162 -13.33 -6.61 -22.88
CA GLN A 162 -12.88 -6.79 -24.26
C GLN A 162 -11.94 -5.66 -24.66
N ILE A 163 -12.25 -4.41 -24.29
CA ILE A 163 -11.41 -3.25 -24.58
C ILE A 163 -10.05 -3.36 -23.86
N ILE A 164 -10.04 -3.76 -22.59
CA ILE A 164 -8.79 -4.03 -21.85
C ILE A 164 -7.96 -5.12 -22.55
N ALA A 165 -8.59 -6.24 -22.92
CA ALA A 165 -7.92 -7.35 -23.58
C ALA A 165 -7.38 -6.95 -24.97
N LEU A 166 -8.17 -6.23 -25.77
CA LEU A 166 -7.75 -5.72 -27.08
C LEU A 166 -6.61 -4.72 -26.96
N THR A 167 -6.64 -3.86 -25.95
CA THR A 167 -5.54 -2.92 -25.68
C THR A 167 -4.27 -3.67 -25.31
N LEU A 168 -4.36 -4.71 -24.46
CA LEU A 168 -3.22 -5.57 -24.14
C LEU A 168 -2.64 -6.27 -25.39
N ILE A 169 -3.51 -6.81 -26.25
CA ILE A 169 -3.08 -7.41 -27.51
C ILE A 169 -2.39 -6.36 -28.38
N GLY A 170 -2.93 -5.13 -28.47
CA GLY A 170 -2.31 -4.02 -29.19
C GLY A 170 -0.93 -3.65 -28.64
N VAL A 171 -0.75 -3.64 -27.31
CA VAL A 171 0.55 -3.44 -26.65
C VAL A 171 1.54 -4.54 -27.06
N LEU A 172 1.13 -5.82 -27.00
CA LEU A 172 2.01 -6.93 -27.37
C LEU A 172 2.36 -6.94 -28.86
N VAL A 173 1.41 -6.64 -29.73
CA VAL A 173 1.62 -6.56 -31.19
C VAL A 173 2.54 -5.40 -31.54
N SER A 174 2.32 -4.21 -30.96
CA SER A 174 3.21 -3.06 -31.19
C SER A 174 4.61 -3.29 -30.60
N GLY A 175 4.74 -3.98 -29.46
CA GLY A 175 6.03 -4.45 -28.95
C GLY A 175 6.74 -5.42 -29.91
N GLY A 176 6.01 -6.38 -30.49
CA GLY A 176 6.52 -7.28 -31.53
C GLY A 176 6.95 -6.52 -32.80
N TRP A 177 6.22 -5.47 -33.16
CA TRP A 177 6.55 -4.59 -34.29
C TRP A 177 7.87 -3.83 -34.07
N VAL A 178 8.11 -3.35 -32.84
CA VAL A 178 9.41 -2.75 -32.46
C VAL A 178 10.54 -3.78 -32.59
N ILE A 179 10.34 -5.01 -32.11
CA ILE A 179 11.38 -6.05 -32.15
C ILE A 179 11.71 -6.47 -33.59
N SER A 180 10.72 -6.55 -34.48
CA SER A 180 10.91 -7.03 -35.85
C SER A 180 11.43 -5.97 -36.81
N SER A 181 10.93 -4.74 -36.71
CA SER A 181 11.21 -3.67 -37.68
C SER A 181 12.05 -2.53 -37.13
N GLY A 182 12.26 -2.47 -35.81
CA GLY A 182 12.93 -1.36 -35.17
C GLY A 182 12.16 -0.04 -35.32
N GLY A 183 12.89 1.08 -35.29
CA GLY A 183 12.35 2.41 -35.55
C GLY A 183 11.66 3.09 -34.36
N THR A 184 11.53 4.41 -34.47
CA THR A 184 10.99 5.29 -33.41
C THR A 184 9.47 5.23 -33.31
N THR A 185 8.77 5.24 -34.45
CA THR A 185 7.31 5.26 -34.49
C THR A 185 6.69 4.03 -33.81
N PRO A 186 7.14 2.80 -34.07
CA PRO A 186 6.61 1.61 -33.37
C PRO A 186 6.79 1.70 -31.86
N LEU A 187 7.93 2.25 -31.40
CA LEU A 187 8.22 2.37 -29.97
C LEU A 187 7.31 3.40 -29.28
N LEU A 188 7.08 4.55 -29.92
CA LEU A 188 6.19 5.58 -29.38
C LEU A 188 4.74 5.11 -29.36
N VAL A 189 4.28 4.40 -30.38
CA VAL A 189 2.95 3.75 -30.40
C VAL A 189 2.83 2.75 -29.26
N ASN A 190 3.84 1.89 -29.07
CA ASN A 190 3.89 0.94 -27.96
C ASN A 190 3.82 1.65 -26.59
N GLY A 191 4.57 2.74 -26.40
CA GLY A 191 4.52 3.55 -25.17
C GLY A 191 3.14 4.15 -24.91
N LEU A 192 2.50 4.75 -25.92
CA LEU A 192 1.16 5.33 -25.80
C LEU A 192 0.10 4.28 -25.48
N LEU A 193 0.13 3.13 -26.17
CA LEU A 193 -0.78 2.01 -25.88
C LEU A 193 -0.54 1.45 -24.48
N SER A 194 0.70 1.43 -24.01
CA SER A 194 1.04 0.98 -22.65
C SER A 194 0.56 1.95 -21.59
N LEU A 195 0.64 3.27 -21.83
CA LEU A 195 0.04 4.28 -20.96
C LEU A 195 -1.49 4.10 -20.89
N LEU A 196 -2.15 3.92 -22.04
CA LEU A 196 -3.58 3.65 -22.10
C LEU A 196 -3.94 2.37 -21.35
N PHE A 197 -3.18 1.28 -21.57
CA PHE A 197 -3.39 0.02 -20.88
C PHE A 197 -3.26 0.18 -19.36
N GLY A 198 -2.25 0.90 -18.86
CA GLY A 198 -2.10 1.11 -17.41
C GLY A 198 -3.28 1.86 -16.79
N VAL A 199 -3.88 2.81 -17.50
CA VAL A 199 -5.15 3.44 -17.06
C VAL A 199 -6.26 2.40 -16.99
N LEU A 200 -6.51 1.71 -18.11
CA LEU A 200 -7.59 0.73 -18.23
C LEU A 200 -7.44 -0.47 -17.27
N PHE A 201 -6.21 -0.82 -16.92
CA PHE A 201 -5.86 -1.90 -16.00
C PHE A 201 -6.25 -1.61 -14.54
N VAL A 202 -6.14 -0.34 -14.11
CA VAL A 202 -6.43 0.07 -12.72
C VAL A 202 -7.86 0.59 -12.52
N LEU A 203 -8.53 1.08 -13.58
CA LEU A 203 -9.92 1.52 -13.53
C LEU A 203 -10.91 0.53 -12.86
N PRO A 204 -10.92 -0.77 -13.19
CA PRO A 204 -11.88 -1.72 -12.63
C PRO A 204 -11.58 -2.13 -11.18
N VAL A 205 -10.42 -1.72 -10.64
CA VAL A 205 -10.02 -2.10 -9.27
C VAL A 205 -10.77 -1.25 -8.25
N GLY A 206 -11.40 -1.88 -7.26
CA GLY A 206 -12.07 -1.16 -6.17
C GLY A 206 -11.07 -0.60 -5.15
N GLY A 207 -11.45 0.42 -4.39
CA GLY A 207 -10.55 1.05 -3.43
C GLY A 207 -10.06 0.12 -2.32
N ALA A 208 -10.73 -1.02 -2.08
CA ALA A 208 -10.34 -2.02 -1.07
C ALA A 208 -9.06 -2.71 -1.53
N ASP A 209 -8.98 -2.91 -2.84
CA ASP A 209 -7.95 -3.65 -3.55
C ASP A 209 -6.81 -2.74 -4.03
N VAL A 210 -6.97 -1.41 -3.89
CA VAL A 210 -5.96 -0.44 -4.26
C VAL A 210 -4.61 -0.69 -3.57
N PRO A 211 -4.51 -1.05 -2.27
CA PRO A 211 -3.23 -1.38 -1.67
C PRO A 211 -2.50 -2.52 -2.39
N ILE A 212 -3.22 -3.56 -2.84
CA ILE A 212 -2.64 -4.68 -3.61
C ILE A 212 -2.10 -4.15 -4.94
N VAL A 213 -2.84 -3.25 -5.61
CA VAL A 213 -2.37 -2.61 -6.85
C VAL A 213 -1.12 -1.75 -6.64
N ILE A 214 -1.03 -0.99 -5.55
CA ILE A 214 0.20 -0.21 -5.24
C ILE A 214 1.39 -1.16 -5.18
N SER A 215 1.27 -2.26 -4.45
CA SER A 215 2.33 -3.25 -4.31
C SER A 215 2.68 -3.93 -5.64
N LEU A 216 1.68 -4.25 -6.47
CA LEU A 216 1.88 -4.84 -7.80
C LEU A 216 2.61 -3.89 -8.74
N LEU A 217 2.19 -2.63 -8.80
CA LEU A 217 2.85 -1.61 -9.63
C LEU A 217 4.25 -1.27 -9.12
N ASN A 218 4.51 -1.46 -7.82
CA ASN A 218 5.85 -1.38 -7.26
C ASN A 218 6.75 -2.53 -7.70
N ALA A 219 6.21 -3.76 -7.75
CA ALA A 219 6.93 -4.90 -8.32
C ALA A 219 7.28 -4.66 -9.80
N PHE A 220 6.32 -4.14 -10.58
CA PHE A 220 6.50 -3.78 -11.99
C PHE A 220 7.58 -2.73 -12.18
N THR A 221 7.61 -1.70 -11.33
CA THR A 221 8.65 -0.65 -11.37
C THR A 221 10.03 -1.24 -11.07
N GLY A 222 10.15 -2.14 -10.08
CA GLY A 222 11.40 -2.86 -9.82
C GLY A 222 11.89 -3.69 -11.02
N LEU A 223 11.00 -4.48 -11.64
CA LEU A 223 11.32 -5.26 -12.84
C LEU A 223 11.74 -4.37 -14.02
N THR A 224 11.08 -3.22 -14.17
CA THR A 224 11.40 -2.21 -15.20
C THR A 224 12.81 -1.63 -15.00
N VAL A 225 13.18 -1.32 -13.76
CA VAL A 225 14.53 -0.84 -13.42
C VAL A 225 15.58 -1.93 -13.67
N ALA A 226 15.27 -3.19 -13.35
CA ALA A 226 16.17 -4.31 -13.63
C ALA A 226 16.40 -4.49 -15.14
N ALA A 227 15.35 -4.43 -15.95
CA ALA A 227 15.44 -4.49 -17.40
C ALA A 227 16.21 -3.29 -17.98
N SER A 228 16.01 -2.08 -17.43
CA SER A 228 16.82 -0.90 -17.75
C SER A 228 18.30 -1.12 -17.46
N GLY A 229 18.63 -1.91 -16.43
CA GLY A 229 19.99 -2.33 -16.13
C GLY A 229 20.65 -3.14 -17.24
N TYR A 230 19.89 -3.99 -17.95
CA TYR A 230 20.37 -4.67 -19.15
C TYR A 230 20.55 -3.70 -20.33
N VAL A 231 19.62 -2.77 -20.52
CA VAL A 231 19.69 -1.76 -21.59
C VAL A 231 20.93 -0.87 -21.41
N LEU A 232 21.20 -0.44 -20.18
CA LEU A 232 22.32 0.45 -19.83
C LEU A 232 23.61 -0.28 -19.42
N GLN A 233 23.61 -1.62 -19.45
CA GLN A 233 24.76 -2.45 -19.06
C GLN A 233 25.31 -2.11 -17.66
N THR A 234 24.41 -1.93 -16.68
CA THR A 234 24.73 -1.55 -15.30
C THR A 234 24.23 -2.58 -14.29
N THR A 235 25.16 -3.24 -13.63
CA THR A 235 24.88 -4.25 -12.60
C THR A 235 24.11 -3.66 -11.42
N LEU A 236 24.35 -2.39 -11.09
CA LEU A 236 23.67 -1.70 -9.99
C LEU A 236 22.15 -1.69 -10.16
N LEU A 237 21.65 -1.31 -11.35
CA LEU A 237 20.20 -1.27 -11.60
C LEU A 237 19.61 -2.68 -11.68
N ILE A 238 20.37 -3.67 -12.16
CA ILE A 238 19.95 -5.08 -12.14
C ILE A 238 19.75 -5.53 -10.69
N VAL A 239 20.71 -5.32 -9.81
CA VAL A 239 20.62 -5.70 -8.39
C VAL A 239 19.49 -4.96 -7.68
N ALA A 240 19.43 -3.63 -7.80
CA ALA A 240 18.39 -2.83 -7.15
C ALA A 240 16.98 -3.16 -7.65
N GLY A 241 16.81 -3.24 -8.98
CA GLY A 241 15.52 -3.52 -9.60
C GLY A 241 15.00 -4.92 -9.29
N THR A 242 15.84 -5.94 -9.38
CA THR A 242 15.42 -7.33 -9.07
C THR A 242 15.02 -7.48 -7.62
N LEU A 243 15.75 -6.85 -6.69
CA LEU A 243 15.44 -6.86 -5.27
C LEU A 243 14.09 -6.19 -4.99
N VAL A 244 13.81 -5.02 -5.58
CA VAL A 244 12.51 -4.33 -5.44
C VAL A 244 11.39 -5.13 -6.10
N GLY A 245 11.62 -5.67 -7.29
CA GLY A 245 10.65 -6.46 -8.04
C GLY A 245 10.24 -7.74 -7.32
N ALA A 246 11.21 -8.48 -6.78
CA ALA A 246 10.97 -9.69 -5.99
C ALA A 246 10.24 -9.37 -4.68
N SER A 247 10.72 -8.39 -3.90
CA SER A 247 10.09 -7.97 -2.66
C SER A 247 8.66 -7.49 -2.88
N GLY A 248 8.41 -6.70 -3.93
CA GLY A 248 7.09 -6.21 -4.29
C GLY A 248 6.16 -7.35 -4.69
N THR A 249 6.64 -8.34 -5.46
CA THR A 249 5.83 -9.50 -5.86
C THR A 249 5.41 -10.33 -4.65
N ILE A 250 6.35 -10.60 -3.74
CA ILE A 250 6.08 -11.34 -2.49
C ILE A 250 5.07 -10.57 -1.64
N LEU A 251 5.29 -9.27 -1.43
CA LEU A 251 4.39 -8.41 -0.66
C LEU A 251 2.98 -8.40 -1.25
N THR A 252 2.86 -8.29 -2.57
CA THR A 252 1.57 -8.29 -3.27
C THR A 252 0.79 -9.57 -3.01
N ARG A 253 1.48 -10.72 -3.03
CA ARG A 253 0.86 -12.01 -2.73
C ARG A 253 0.42 -12.10 -1.26
N LEU A 254 1.29 -11.73 -0.32
CA LEU A 254 0.97 -11.76 1.11
C LEU A 254 -0.21 -10.84 1.45
N MET A 255 -0.27 -9.67 0.81
CA MET A 255 -1.41 -8.76 0.97
C MET A 255 -2.71 -9.34 0.41
N ALA A 256 -2.67 -9.94 -0.78
CA ALA A 256 -3.85 -10.56 -1.37
C ALA A 256 -4.39 -11.70 -0.50
N GLU A 257 -3.49 -12.56 -0.01
CA GLU A 257 -3.78 -13.66 0.90
C GLU A 257 -4.37 -13.16 2.23
N ALA A 258 -3.76 -12.13 2.84
CA ALA A 258 -4.27 -11.50 4.06
C ALA A 258 -5.63 -10.81 3.88
N MET A 259 -5.98 -10.43 2.65
CA MET A 259 -7.30 -9.89 2.29
C MET A 259 -8.31 -10.97 1.88
N GLY A 260 -7.95 -12.26 1.94
CA GLY A 260 -8.81 -13.37 1.53
C GLY A 260 -9.14 -13.38 0.03
N ARG A 261 -8.34 -12.69 -0.79
CA ARG A 261 -8.60 -12.48 -2.22
C ARG A 261 -7.47 -13.03 -3.08
N SER A 262 -7.81 -13.64 -4.22
CA SER A 262 -6.80 -13.96 -5.22
C SER A 262 -6.38 -12.70 -5.98
N LEU A 263 -5.13 -12.65 -6.44
CA LEU A 263 -4.62 -11.55 -7.28
C LEU A 263 -5.49 -11.34 -8.54
N PHE A 264 -5.95 -12.44 -9.15
CA PHE A 264 -6.84 -12.38 -10.31
C PHE A 264 -8.23 -11.82 -9.95
N GLY A 265 -8.80 -12.25 -8.82
CA GLY A 265 -10.07 -11.72 -8.30
C GLY A 265 -9.97 -10.24 -7.93
N THR A 266 -8.82 -9.79 -7.45
CA THR A 266 -8.54 -8.39 -7.11
C THR A 266 -8.52 -7.50 -8.36
N LEU A 267 -7.89 -7.96 -9.45
CA LEU A 267 -7.73 -7.18 -10.68
C LEU A 267 -8.97 -7.23 -11.59
N PHE A 268 -9.68 -8.37 -11.62
CA PHE A 268 -10.75 -8.61 -12.59
C PHE A 268 -12.09 -9.03 -11.97
N GLY A 269 -12.17 -9.16 -10.65
CA GLY A 269 -13.39 -9.60 -9.95
C GLY A 269 -14.59 -8.71 -10.17
N ALA A 270 -14.36 -7.42 -10.43
CA ALA A 270 -15.39 -6.45 -10.78
C ALA A 270 -16.17 -6.84 -12.06
N PHE A 271 -15.52 -7.51 -13.02
CA PHE A 271 -16.18 -7.99 -14.25
C PHE A 271 -16.93 -9.31 -14.08
N THR A 272 -16.62 -10.07 -13.02
CA THR A 272 -17.25 -11.36 -12.72
C THR A 272 -18.29 -11.27 -11.61
N ALA A 273 -18.36 -10.12 -10.93
CA ALA A 273 -19.38 -9.85 -9.93
C ALA A 273 -20.75 -9.90 -10.61
N LYS A 274 -21.48 -10.99 -10.36
CA LYS A 274 -22.93 -10.98 -10.58
C LYS A 274 -23.49 -9.91 -9.64
N ALA A 275 -24.48 -9.15 -10.10
CA ALA A 275 -25.23 -8.26 -9.22
C ALA A 275 -25.72 -9.12 -8.04
N GLN A 276 -25.11 -8.95 -6.88
CA GLN A 276 -25.70 -9.45 -5.66
C GLN A 276 -27.03 -8.72 -5.58
N ALA A 277 -28.12 -9.49 -5.47
CA ALA A 277 -29.38 -8.92 -5.04
C ALA A 277 -29.04 -8.07 -3.82
N SER A 278 -29.29 -6.76 -3.92
CA SER A 278 -29.25 -5.91 -2.74
C SER A 278 -30.11 -6.63 -1.72
N VAL A 279 -29.51 -7.11 -0.63
CA VAL A 279 -30.29 -7.36 0.58
C VAL A 279 -30.63 -5.95 1.08
N GLY A 280 -31.57 -5.35 0.36
CA GLY A 280 -32.18 -4.07 0.62
C GLY A 280 -33.34 -4.34 1.54
N GLU A 281 -33.03 -4.78 2.75
CA GLU A 281 -33.81 -4.45 3.91
C GLU A 281 -32.78 -3.97 4.92
N ALA A 282 -32.88 -2.69 5.29
CA ALA A 282 -32.22 -2.22 6.50
C ALA A 282 -32.73 -3.12 7.61
N ASP A 283 -31.86 -4.00 8.09
CA ASP A 283 -32.25 -5.02 9.02
C ASP A 283 -32.70 -4.32 10.31
N ALA A 284 -34.01 -4.36 10.58
CA ALA A 284 -34.64 -3.67 11.71
C ALA A 284 -34.30 -4.33 13.06
N ARG A 285 -33.31 -5.23 13.09
CA ARG A 285 -32.77 -5.83 14.30
C ARG A 285 -32.30 -4.72 15.25
N PRO A 286 -32.76 -4.73 16.51
CA PRO A 286 -32.38 -3.73 17.48
C PRO A 286 -30.87 -3.82 17.76
N VAL A 287 -30.22 -2.66 17.86
CA VAL A 287 -28.81 -2.54 18.26
C VAL A 287 -28.71 -2.00 19.68
N LYS A 288 -27.78 -2.52 20.47
CA LYS A 288 -27.50 -1.99 21.81
C LYS A 288 -26.59 -0.78 21.65
N SER A 289 -27.00 0.38 22.15
CA SER A 289 -26.17 1.58 22.21
C SER A 289 -25.87 1.95 23.66
N GLY A 290 -24.69 2.54 23.90
CA GLY A 290 -24.23 2.92 25.23
C GLY A 290 -23.65 4.33 25.27
N SER A 291 -23.57 4.90 26.47
CA SER A 291 -22.92 6.20 26.71
C SER A 291 -21.42 6.04 27.00
N PRO A 292 -20.62 7.12 26.87
CA PRO A 292 -19.21 7.09 27.29
C PRO A 292 -19.01 6.67 28.75
N ASP A 293 -19.94 7.03 29.64
CA ASP A 293 -19.90 6.67 31.06
C ASP A 293 -20.09 5.16 31.27
N ASP A 294 -21.02 4.54 30.54
CA ASP A 294 -21.24 3.08 30.59
C ASP A 294 -19.98 2.31 30.15
N VAL A 295 -19.33 2.82 29.09
CA VAL A 295 -18.09 2.23 28.57
C VAL A 295 -16.95 2.40 29.57
N ALA A 296 -16.82 3.57 30.21
CA ALA A 296 -15.81 3.81 31.23
C ALA A 296 -15.97 2.87 32.44
N ILE A 297 -17.21 2.62 32.88
CA ILE A 297 -17.52 1.67 33.95
C ILE A 297 -17.07 0.27 33.56
N LEU A 298 -17.44 -0.21 32.37
CA LEU A 298 -17.03 -1.53 31.88
C LEU A 298 -15.51 -1.67 31.80
N LEU A 299 -14.81 -0.64 31.32
CA LEU A 299 -13.36 -0.62 31.23
C LEU A 299 -12.68 -0.58 32.61
N ASN A 300 -13.26 0.09 33.60
CA ASN A 300 -12.69 0.20 34.94
C ASN A 300 -12.68 -1.13 35.72
N TYR A 301 -13.61 -2.04 35.39
CA TYR A 301 -13.69 -3.37 36.02
C TYR A 301 -13.07 -4.49 35.17
N ALA A 302 -12.58 -4.19 33.97
CA ALA A 302 -11.93 -5.17 33.11
C ALA A 302 -10.52 -5.50 33.63
N GLN A 303 -10.10 -6.76 33.50
CA GLN A 303 -8.72 -7.19 33.75
C GLN A 303 -7.89 -7.20 32.47
N ARG A 304 -8.51 -7.52 31.33
CA ARG A 304 -7.87 -7.54 30.01
C ARG A 304 -8.70 -6.80 28.97
N VAL A 305 -8.08 -5.81 28.32
CA VAL A 305 -8.68 -4.98 27.27
C VAL A 305 -7.88 -5.10 25.99
N VAL A 306 -8.55 -5.46 24.90
CA VAL A 306 -7.94 -5.45 23.56
C VAL A 306 -8.53 -4.34 22.73
N ILE A 307 -7.67 -3.45 22.23
CA ILE A 307 -8.06 -2.36 21.34
C ILE A 307 -7.86 -2.81 19.90
N VAL A 308 -8.91 -2.76 19.09
CA VAL A 308 -8.85 -3.10 17.66
C VAL A 308 -8.99 -1.80 16.84
N PRO A 309 -7.87 -1.21 16.40
CA PRO A 309 -7.88 0.02 15.63
C PRO A 309 -8.27 -0.25 14.16
N GLY A 310 -9.02 0.68 13.58
CA GLY A 310 -9.31 0.69 12.14
C GLY A 310 -9.12 2.06 11.51
N PHE A 311 -9.45 2.17 10.22
CA PHE A 311 -9.26 3.40 9.47
C PHE A 311 -10.01 4.61 10.06
N GLY A 312 -11.14 4.40 10.73
CA GLY A 312 -11.89 5.46 11.40
C GLY A 312 -11.10 6.16 12.53
N LEU A 313 -10.23 5.43 13.24
CA LEU A 313 -9.31 6.00 14.23
C LEU A 313 -8.33 6.98 13.57
N ALA A 314 -7.81 6.60 12.41
CA ALA A 314 -6.87 7.40 11.62
C ALA A 314 -7.54 8.68 11.07
N VAL A 315 -8.76 8.56 10.53
CA VAL A 315 -9.53 9.72 10.01
C VAL A 315 -9.84 10.72 11.12
N ALA A 316 -10.21 10.25 12.31
CA ALA A 316 -10.50 11.09 13.45
C ALA A 316 -9.25 11.66 14.15
N GLN A 317 -8.05 11.21 13.76
CA GLN A 317 -6.79 11.57 14.43
C GLN A 317 -6.83 11.25 15.95
N ALA A 318 -7.40 10.09 16.29
CA ALA A 318 -7.65 9.67 17.67
C ALA A 318 -6.53 8.82 18.29
N GLN A 319 -5.42 8.58 17.58
CA GLN A 319 -4.33 7.70 18.02
C GLN A 319 -3.72 8.13 19.37
N HIS A 320 -3.58 9.44 19.61
CA HIS A 320 -3.08 9.95 20.90
C HIS A 320 -4.09 9.76 22.03
N THR A 321 -5.38 9.93 21.76
CA THR A 321 -6.44 9.73 22.76
C THR A 321 -6.60 8.26 23.13
N VAL A 322 -6.49 7.35 22.14
CA VAL A 322 -6.45 5.92 22.40
C VAL A 322 -5.22 5.53 23.22
N ARG A 323 -4.07 6.15 22.95
CA ARG A 323 -2.87 5.93 23.76
C ARG A 323 -3.08 6.38 25.21
N GLU A 324 -3.63 7.57 25.41
CA GLU A 324 -3.95 8.08 26.74
C GLU A 324 -4.90 7.14 27.50
N LEU A 325 -5.92 6.61 26.82
CA LEU A 325 -6.83 5.61 27.39
C LEU A 325 -6.08 4.34 27.82
N ALA A 326 -5.19 3.82 26.97
CA ALA A 326 -4.41 2.62 27.27
C ALA A 326 -3.45 2.85 28.45
N ASP A 327 -2.79 4.00 28.55
CA ASP A 327 -1.93 4.34 29.69
C ASP A 327 -2.73 4.43 30.99
N LEU A 328 -3.92 5.03 30.93
CA LEU A 328 -4.80 5.14 32.10
C LEU A 328 -5.26 3.77 32.59
N LEU A 329 -5.64 2.87 31.67
CA LEU A 329 -5.99 1.49 32.00
C LEU A 329 -4.80 0.71 32.57
N ALA A 330 -3.62 0.84 31.95
CA ALA A 330 -2.40 0.20 32.44
C ALA A 330 -2.02 0.68 33.85
N SER A 331 -2.23 1.97 34.16
CA SER A 331 -1.99 2.52 35.51
C SER A 331 -2.91 1.94 36.58
N LYS A 332 -4.09 1.45 36.19
CA LYS A 332 -5.04 0.74 37.04
C LYS A 332 -4.77 -0.78 37.10
N GLY A 333 -3.70 -1.26 36.46
CA GLY A 333 -3.31 -2.67 36.44
C GLY A 333 -4.03 -3.53 35.40
N VAL A 334 -4.74 -2.92 34.45
CA VAL A 334 -5.42 -3.62 33.36
C VAL A 334 -4.40 -4.00 32.28
N GLU A 335 -4.42 -5.25 31.80
CA GLU A 335 -3.62 -5.69 30.66
C GLU A 335 -4.20 -5.11 29.37
N VAL A 336 -3.45 -4.26 28.66
CA VAL A 336 -3.88 -3.64 27.40
C VAL A 336 -3.03 -4.12 26.24
N ALA A 337 -3.69 -4.64 25.21
CA ALA A 337 -3.06 -5.01 23.95
C ALA A 337 -3.78 -4.39 22.76
N TYR A 338 -3.06 -4.16 21.67
CA TYR A 338 -3.61 -3.69 20.39
C TYR A 338 -3.61 -4.85 19.40
N GLY A 339 -4.81 -5.28 18.99
CA GLY A 339 -4.98 -6.32 17.97
C GLY A 339 -4.90 -5.71 16.57
N ILE A 340 -3.79 -5.94 15.88
CA ILE A 340 -3.55 -5.36 14.55
C ILE A 340 -3.96 -6.36 13.47
N HIS A 341 -4.95 -5.97 12.66
CA HIS A 341 -5.28 -6.70 11.45
C HIS A 341 -4.32 -6.32 10.32
N PRO A 342 -3.75 -7.26 9.53
CA PRO A 342 -2.75 -6.96 8.50
C PRO A 342 -3.19 -5.92 7.46
N VAL A 343 -4.50 -5.85 7.20
CA VAL A 343 -5.12 -4.94 6.21
C VAL A 343 -5.96 -3.84 6.85
N ALA A 344 -5.82 -3.59 8.16
CA ALA A 344 -6.45 -2.44 8.79
C ALA A 344 -5.86 -1.13 8.24
N GLY A 345 -6.73 -0.28 7.65
CA GLY A 345 -6.34 1.02 7.10
C GLY A 345 -6.40 1.06 5.57
N ARG A 346 -5.51 1.87 4.96
CA ARG A 346 -5.40 2.05 3.50
C ARG A 346 -4.05 1.63 2.91
N MET A 347 -3.16 1.06 3.71
CA MET A 347 -1.89 0.46 3.27
C MET A 347 -1.46 -0.63 4.26
N PRO A 348 -0.62 -1.59 3.85
CA PRO A 348 0.02 -2.51 4.79
C PRO A 348 0.73 -1.75 5.91
N GLY A 349 0.53 -2.19 7.14
CA GLY A 349 1.17 -1.60 8.31
C GLY A 349 0.68 -0.19 8.66
N HIS A 350 -0.43 0.29 8.07
CA HIS A 350 -0.95 1.64 8.33
C HIS A 350 -1.17 1.88 9.84
N MET A 351 -1.83 0.94 10.53
CA MET A 351 -2.09 1.07 11.96
C MET A 351 -0.79 1.02 12.79
N ASN A 352 0.17 0.16 12.43
CA ASN A 352 1.46 0.08 13.14
C ASN A 352 2.20 1.42 13.08
N VAL A 353 2.22 2.07 11.91
CA VAL A 353 2.89 3.36 11.73
C VAL A 353 2.17 4.46 12.50
N LEU A 354 0.84 4.51 12.44
CA LEU A 354 0.03 5.51 13.14
C LEU A 354 0.12 5.39 14.67
N LEU A 355 0.12 4.16 15.20
CA LEU A 355 0.27 3.92 16.63
C LEU A 355 1.71 4.16 17.11
N ALA A 356 2.71 3.89 16.26
CA ALA A 356 4.09 4.27 16.53
C ALA A 356 4.27 5.80 16.59
N GLU A 357 3.56 6.57 15.75
CA GLU A 357 3.51 8.04 15.85
C GLU A 357 2.92 8.50 17.20
N ALA A 358 1.93 7.77 17.73
CA ALA A 358 1.39 7.99 19.07
C ALA A 358 2.29 7.41 20.20
N ASN A 359 3.51 6.96 19.88
CA ASN A 359 4.49 6.36 20.77
C ASN A 359 4.05 5.06 21.47
N VAL A 360 3.05 4.33 20.95
CA VAL A 360 2.62 3.04 21.50
C VAL A 360 3.78 2.04 21.50
N PRO A 361 4.08 1.35 22.63
CA PRO A 361 5.10 0.33 22.68
C PRO A 361 4.81 -0.80 21.69
N TYR A 362 5.82 -1.19 20.90
CA TYR A 362 5.69 -2.29 19.94
C TYR A 362 5.28 -3.61 20.59
N GLU A 363 5.62 -3.83 21.85
CA GLU A 363 5.24 -5.04 22.62
C GLU A 363 3.73 -5.14 22.86
N GLN A 364 3.02 -4.01 22.83
CA GLN A 364 1.56 -3.99 22.90
C GLN A 364 0.90 -4.14 21.53
N LEU A 365 1.65 -4.02 20.42
CA LEU A 365 1.14 -4.18 19.07
C LEU A 365 1.24 -5.66 18.68
N VAL A 366 0.14 -6.38 18.84
CA VAL A 366 0.09 -7.83 18.61
C VAL A 366 -0.60 -8.10 17.27
N GLU A 367 0.05 -8.91 16.43
CA GLU A 367 -0.50 -9.28 15.12
C GLU A 367 -1.69 -10.24 15.29
N MET A 368 -2.59 -10.25 14.29
CA MET A 368 -3.86 -10.98 14.33
C MET A 368 -3.72 -12.47 14.71
N GLU A 369 -2.71 -13.17 14.19
CA GLU A 369 -2.51 -14.61 14.46
C GLU A 369 -2.16 -14.87 15.93
N GLU A 370 -1.43 -13.95 16.57
CA GLU A 370 -0.99 -14.06 17.96
C GLU A 370 -2.09 -13.59 18.93
N ILE A 371 -2.88 -12.58 18.56
CA ILE A 371 -3.93 -12.04 19.42
C ILE A 371 -5.22 -12.87 19.40
N ASN A 372 -5.55 -13.50 18.26
CA ASN A 372 -6.82 -14.23 18.08
C ASN A 372 -7.08 -15.31 19.15
N PRO A 373 -6.09 -16.16 19.53
CA PRO A 373 -6.25 -17.15 20.59
C PRO A 373 -6.56 -16.57 21.97
N THR A 374 -6.33 -15.27 22.17
CA THR A 374 -6.51 -14.59 23.47
C THR A 374 -7.89 -13.95 23.65
N PHE A 375 -8.69 -13.80 22.58
CA PHE A 375 -10.02 -13.20 22.66
C PHE A 375 -10.98 -13.89 23.65
N PRO A 376 -11.02 -15.24 23.77
CA PRO A 376 -11.86 -15.90 24.77
C PRO A 376 -11.53 -15.54 26.22
N GLN A 377 -10.32 -15.04 26.49
CA GLN A 377 -9.85 -14.60 27.82
C GLN A 377 -9.89 -13.06 27.97
N THR A 378 -10.42 -12.35 26.98
CA THR A 378 -10.48 -10.89 26.97
C THR A 378 -11.84 -10.42 27.47
N ASP A 379 -11.85 -9.56 28.50
CA ASP A 379 -13.09 -9.07 29.10
C ASP A 379 -13.80 -8.06 28.19
N VAL A 380 -13.05 -7.12 27.63
CA VAL A 380 -13.59 -6.05 26.79
C VAL A 380 -12.71 -5.85 25.56
N VAL A 381 -13.33 -5.87 24.38
CA VAL A 381 -12.71 -5.46 23.12
C VAL A 381 -13.23 -4.10 22.71
N LEU A 382 -12.33 -3.15 22.48
CA LEU A 382 -12.65 -1.81 22.00
C LEU A 382 -12.36 -1.70 20.50
N VAL A 383 -13.39 -1.83 19.67
CA VAL A 383 -13.28 -1.69 18.21
C VAL A 383 -13.39 -0.21 17.84
N VAL A 384 -12.28 0.39 17.40
CA VAL A 384 -12.23 1.84 17.12
C VAL A 384 -12.13 2.09 15.62
N GLY A 385 -13.28 2.36 14.98
CA GLY A 385 -13.31 2.74 13.57
C GLY A 385 -12.88 1.62 12.60
N ALA A 386 -12.89 0.37 13.05
CA ALA A 386 -12.82 -0.82 12.21
C ALA A 386 -14.25 -1.28 11.85
N ASN A 387 -14.40 -1.97 10.71
CA ASN A 387 -15.68 -2.60 10.35
C ASN A 387 -15.47 -3.95 9.69
N ASP A 388 -14.83 -3.97 8.53
CA ASP A 388 -14.75 -5.20 7.72
C ASP A 388 -13.81 -6.24 8.35
N VAL A 389 -12.73 -5.79 9.00
CA VAL A 389 -11.70 -6.62 9.66
C VAL A 389 -12.17 -7.35 10.93
N VAL A 390 -13.39 -7.06 11.38
CA VAL A 390 -14.04 -7.71 12.54
C VAL A 390 -15.40 -8.30 12.17
N ASN A 391 -15.75 -8.36 10.87
CA ASN A 391 -17.09 -8.76 10.43
C ASN A 391 -17.21 -10.29 10.32
N PRO A 392 -18.06 -10.96 11.14
CA PRO A 392 -18.23 -12.41 11.12
C PRO A 392 -18.66 -12.98 9.77
N ALA A 393 -19.32 -12.19 8.92
CA ALA A 393 -19.77 -12.58 7.58
C ALA A 393 -18.63 -13.13 6.70
N ALA A 394 -17.38 -12.75 6.97
CA ALA A 394 -16.20 -13.30 6.30
C ALA A 394 -16.07 -14.83 6.48
N LYS A 395 -16.57 -15.39 7.58
CA LYS A 395 -16.55 -16.83 7.88
C LYS A 395 -17.90 -17.50 7.66
N THR A 396 -19.00 -16.81 7.96
CA THR A 396 -20.35 -17.41 8.04
C THR A 396 -21.17 -17.29 6.76
N THR A 397 -20.88 -16.33 5.88
CA THR A 397 -21.74 -15.98 4.74
C THR A 397 -21.05 -16.22 3.39
N PRO A 398 -21.19 -17.43 2.81
CA PRO A 398 -20.67 -17.72 1.47
C PRO A 398 -21.16 -16.72 0.42
N GLY A 399 -20.22 -16.17 -0.35
CA GLY A 399 -20.52 -15.24 -1.44
C GLY A 399 -20.57 -13.76 -1.05
N CYS A 400 -20.39 -13.39 0.23
CA CYS A 400 -20.16 -11.99 0.57
C CYS A 400 -18.79 -11.50 0.04
N PRO A 401 -18.60 -10.19 -0.22
CA PRO A 401 -17.36 -9.65 -0.81
C PRO A 401 -16.08 -9.92 -0.02
N ILE A 402 -16.20 -10.23 1.27
CA ILE A 402 -15.10 -10.50 2.21
C ILE A 402 -15.05 -11.98 2.65
N TYR A 403 -15.81 -12.86 2.00
CA TYR A 403 -15.84 -14.28 2.38
C TYR A 403 -14.46 -14.92 2.20
N GLY A 404 -13.97 -15.60 3.25
CA GLY A 404 -12.63 -16.19 3.31
C GLY A 404 -11.53 -15.24 3.78
N MET A 405 -11.83 -13.96 4.03
CA MET A 405 -10.88 -13.02 4.66
C MET A 405 -10.67 -13.45 6.13
N PRO A 406 -9.41 -13.63 6.57
CA PRO A 406 -9.12 -13.71 8.00
C PRO A 406 -9.67 -12.48 8.71
N ILE A 407 -10.17 -12.64 9.93
CA ILE A 407 -10.70 -11.53 10.73
C ILE A 407 -10.19 -11.65 12.16
N LEU A 408 -10.27 -10.54 12.91
CA LEU A 408 -10.11 -10.58 14.36
C LEU A 408 -11.39 -11.14 14.98
N ASP A 409 -11.27 -12.22 15.74
CA ASP A 409 -12.39 -12.97 16.34
C ASP A 409 -12.93 -12.28 17.61
N VAL A 410 -13.25 -10.99 17.49
CA VAL A 410 -13.67 -10.14 18.60
C VAL A 410 -15.00 -10.59 19.23
N ALA A 411 -15.84 -11.31 18.50
CA ALA A 411 -17.10 -11.89 19.00
C ALA A 411 -16.88 -12.92 20.13
N LEU A 412 -15.68 -13.51 20.21
CA LEU A 412 -15.32 -14.47 21.26
C LEU A 412 -15.06 -13.81 22.61
N ALA A 413 -14.89 -12.49 22.67
CA ALA A 413 -14.64 -11.76 23.90
C ALA A 413 -15.88 -11.71 24.83
N GLY A 414 -15.64 -11.28 26.06
CA GLY A 414 -16.70 -11.06 27.06
C GLY A 414 -17.70 -9.99 26.60
N ASN A 415 -17.20 -8.81 26.26
CA ASN A 415 -17.97 -7.69 25.73
C ASN A 415 -17.23 -7.00 24.57
N VAL A 416 -17.99 -6.49 23.60
CA VAL A 416 -17.44 -5.72 22.48
C VAL A 416 -18.02 -4.31 22.52
N ILE A 417 -17.16 -3.30 22.54
CA ILE A 417 -17.55 -1.89 22.42
C ILE A 417 -17.14 -1.40 21.04
N PHE A 418 -18.12 -0.94 20.25
CA PHE A 418 -17.91 -0.59 18.85
C PHE A 418 -18.10 0.91 18.63
N LEU A 419 -17.01 1.61 18.31
CA LEU A 419 -17.01 3.05 18.08
C LEU A 419 -17.20 3.36 16.60
N LYS A 420 -18.33 3.98 16.25
CA LYS A 420 -18.63 4.41 14.88
C LYS A 420 -19.57 5.62 14.85
N ARG A 421 -19.54 6.40 13.77
CA ARG A 421 -20.37 7.61 13.62
C ARG A 421 -21.84 7.33 13.30
N SER A 422 -22.12 6.24 12.57
CA SER A 422 -23.46 5.90 12.07
C SER A 422 -23.54 4.42 11.72
N MET A 423 -24.72 3.91 11.38
CA MET A 423 -24.89 2.52 10.92
C MET A 423 -24.36 2.23 9.51
N ARG A 424 -23.78 3.22 8.82
CA ARG A 424 -23.23 3.02 7.47
C ARG A 424 -22.20 1.89 7.43
N PRO A 425 -22.17 1.10 6.34
CA PRO A 425 -21.21 0.04 6.15
C PRO A 425 -19.80 0.59 5.95
N GLY A 426 -18.82 -0.30 6.12
CA GLY A 426 -17.39 -0.03 5.94
C GLY A 426 -16.98 0.04 4.48
N PHE A 427 -15.72 -0.31 4.22
CA PHE A 427 -15.13 -0.19 2.90
C PHE A 427 -15.81 -1.16 1.91
N ALA A 428 -16.06 -2.40 2.33
CA ALA A 428 -16.67 -3.45 1.51
C ALA A 428 -18.15 -3.21 1.18
N GLY A 429 -18.80 -2.21 1.80
CA GLY A 429 -20.19 -1.85 1.51
C GLY A 429 -21.22 -2.88 1.99
N ILE A 430 -20.83 -3.78 2.90
CA ILE A 430 -21.73 -4.75 3.54
C ILE A 430 -22.00 -4.38 4.99
N GLU A 431 -23.18 -4.77 5.48
CA GLU A 431 -23.51 -4.69 6.90
C GLU A 431 -22.67 -5.67 7.72
N ASN A 432 -22.54 -5.38 9.01
CA ASN A 432 -21.73 -6.15 9.94
C ASN A 432 -22.62 -6.79 11.00
N GLU A 433 -22.70 -8.12 10.98
CA GLU A 433 -23.55 -8.91 11.87
C GLU A 433 -23.16 -8.73 13.35
N LEU A 434 -21.89 -8.44 13.63
CA LEU A 434 -21.37 -8.19 14.98
C LEU A 434 -22.09 -7.04 15.69
N LEU A 435 -22.59 -6.05 14.93
CA LEU A 435 -23.27 -4.88 15.49
C LEU A 435 -24.61 -5.23 16.16
N TYR A 436 -25.17 -6.39 15.83
CA TYR A 436 -26.46 -6.87 16.32
C TYR A 436 -26.31 -7.93 17.42
N GLU A 437 -25.09 -8.35 17.74
CA GLU A 437 -24.86 -9.32 18.80
C GLU A 437 -25.14 -8.73 20.19
N ALA A 438 -25.68 -9.57 21.10
CA ALA A 438 -26.08 -9.13 22.44
C ALA A 438 -24.90 -8.62 23.29
N LYS A 439 -23.68 -9.12 23.02
CA LYS A 439 -22.44 -8.71 23.70
C LYS A 439 -21.86 -7.41 23.15
N THR A 440 -22.37 -6.92 22.02
CA THR A 440 -21.85 -5.72 21.35
C THR A 440 -22.62 -4.50 21.79
N THR A 441 -21.92 -3.45 22.21
CA THR A 441 -22.49 -2.14 22.54
C THR A 441 -21.91 -1.09 21.60
N LEU A 442 -22.77 -0.36 20.91
CA LEU A 442 -22.39 0.70 19.99
C LEU A 442 -22.21 2.03 20.74
N LEU A 443 -21.04 2.64 20.59
CA LEU A 443 -20.77 4.00 21.05
C LEU A 443 -20.75 4.93 19.83
N PHE A 444 -21.86 5.64 19.62
CA PHE A 444 -22.01 6.55 18.49
C PHE A 444 -21.24 7.86 18.69
N GLY A 445 -20.53 8.31 17.67
CA GLY A 445 -19.84 9.60 17.66
C GLY A 445 -18.60 9.62 16.79
N ASP A 446 -17.95 10.78 16.70
CA ASP A 446 -16.58 10.86 16.22
C ASP A 446 -15.65 10.08 17.17
N ALA A 447 -14.68 9.33 16.63
CA ALA A 447 -13.86 8.46 17.45
C ALA A 447 -13.05 9.26 18.49
N LYS A 448 -12.49 10.41 18.11
CA LYS A 448 -11.68 11.23 19.02
C LYS A 448 -12.53 11.82 20.14
N ASP A 449 -13.69 12.37 19.80
CA ASP A 449 -14.60 12.95 20.78
C ASP A 449 -15.14 11.90 21.76
N SER A 450 -15.60 10.76 21.24
CA SER A 450 -16.12 9.66 22.06
C SER A 450 -15.05 9.09 22.99
N LEU A 451 -13.82 8.87 22.49
CA LEU A 451 -12.72 8.40 23.31
C LEU A 451 -12.30 9.43 24.37
N THR A 452 -12.30 10.72 24.04
CA THR A 452 -11.97 11.79 25.01
C THR A 452 -12.96 11.81 26.17
N LYS A 453 -14.26 11.60 25.87
CA LYS A 453 -15.31 11.48 26.88
C LYS A 453 -15.13 10.23 27.75
N VAL A 454 -14.83 9.07 27.13
CA VAL A 454 -14.55 7.83 27.86
C VAL A 454 -13.33 8.00 28.79
N VAL A 455 -12.24 8.60 28.30
CA VAL A 455 -11.05 8.88 29.13
C VAL A 455 -11.40 9.80 30.30
N SER A 456 -12.20 10.84 30.06
CA SER A 456 -12.63 11.78 31.11
C SER A 456 -13.49 11.08 32.17
N ALA A 457 -14.44 10.25 31.74
CA ALA A 457 -15.27 9.45 32.64
C ALA A 457 -14.45 8.42 33.43
N LEU A 458 -13.48 7.76 32.78
CA LEU A 458 -12.60 6.78 33.44
C LEU A 458 -11.66 7.43 34.47
N LYS A 459 -11.27 8.70 34.29
CA LYS A 459 -10.50 9.46 35.30
C LYS A 459 -11.34 9.84 36.53
N ALA A 460 -12.66 9.92 36.38
CA ALA A 460 -13.57 10.25 37.46
C ALA A 460 -13.93 9.02 38.32
N LEU A 461 -13.59 7.81 37.86
CA LEU A 461 -13.70 6.52 38.55
C LEU A 461 -12.35 6.13 39.16
#